data_AF-A0A4W3HFW4-F1
#
_entry.id   AF-A0A4W3HFW4-F1
#
_cell.length_a   1.000
_cell.length_b   1.000
_cell.length_c   1.000
_cell.angle_alpha   90.00
_cell.angle_beta   90.00
_cell.angle_gamma   90.00
#
_symmetry.space_group_name_H-M   'P 1'
#
loop_
_entity.id
_entity.type
_entity.pdbx_description
1 polymer ?
#
loop_
_entity_poly.entity_id
_entity_poly.type
_entity_poly.pdbx_seq_one_letter_code
_entity_poly.pdbx_strand_id
1 'polypeptide(L)'
;MNKVKMTTDKGNSRIFGLLSQLEKTNSDSALLDVDNARHITSKILHLAQTQERTKKDITAKGSTGMEVILSTLENTRDLQTTLNILSILAELVSVGEFVCKFIFVFF
;
A
#
# COMPACT_ATOMS: atom_id res chain seq x y z
N MET A 1 -7.47 -38.08 17.36
CA MET A 1 -6.44 -37.08 16.98
C MET A 1 -7.11 -36.02 16.14
N ASN A 2 -7.34 -34.83 16.69
CA ASN A 2 -8.10 -33.77 16.03
C ASN A 2 -7.16 -32.94 15.14
N LYS A 3 -7.35 -32.97 13.82
CA LYS A 3 -6.56 -32.18 12.87
C LYS A 3 -6.95 -30.71 13.01
N VAL A 4 -6.11 -29.92 13.68
CA VAL A 4 -6.19 -28.46 13.68
C VAL A 4 -5.97 -27.97 12.24
N LYS A 5 -7.02 -27.38 11.67
CA LYS A 5 -6.99 -26.71 10.37
C LYS A 5 -6.30 -25.36 10.59
N MET A 6 -5.00 -25.28 10.34
CA MET A 6 -4.29 -24.01 10.24
C MET A 6 -4.81 -23.25 9.02
N THR A 7 -5.69 -22.28 9.26
CA THR A 7 -6.03 -21.24 8.29
C THR A 7 -5.08 -20.08 8.49
N THR A 8 -3.87 -20.21 7.98
CA THR A 8 -2.88 -19.12 7.95
C THR A 8 -2.39 -19.00 6.51
N ASP A 9 -2.23 -17.76 6.03
CA ASP A 9 -1.61 -17.35 4.75
C ASP A 9 -2.46 -17.22 3.48
N LYS A 10 -3.63 -16.56 3.56
CA LYS A 10 -4.27 -15.98 2.35
C LYS A 10 -4.25 -14.44 2.28
N GLY A 11 -3.70 -13.77 3.30
CA GLY A 11 -3.65 -12.31 3.39
C GLY A 11 -2.45 -11.68 2.66
N ASN A 12 -1.25 -12.19 2.90
CA ASN A 12 0.01 -11.55 2.48
C ASN A 12 0.13 -11.48 0.95
N SER A 13 -0.25 -12.56 0.26
CA SER A 13 -0.19 -12.63 -1.21
C SER A 13 -1.02 -11.52 -1.90
N ARG A 14 -2.11 -11.07 -1.27
CA ARG A 14 -3.01 -10.09 -1.89
C ARG A 14 -2.41 -8.68 -1.90
N ILE A 15 -1.77 -8.24 -0.81
CA ILE A 15 -1.17 -6.91 -0.76
C ILE A 15 0.04 -6.81 -1.68
N PHE A 16 0.94 -7.79 -1.67
CA PHE A 16 2.10 -7.80 -2.57
C PHE A 16 1.68 -7.84 -4.05
N GLY A 17 0.63 -8.58 -4.38
CA GLY A 17 0.08 -8.61 -5.73
C GLY A 17 -0.50 -7.26 -6.19
N LEU A 18 -1.12 -6.50 -5.29
CA LEU A 18 -1.63 -5.16 -5.59
C LEU A 18 -0.50 -4.13 -5.72
N LEU A 19 0.51 -4.19 -4.84
CA LEU A 19 1.68 -3.33 -4.91
C LEU A 19 2.46 -3.53 -6.22
N SER A 20 2.66 -4.78 -6.65
CA SER A 20 3.30 -5.06 -7.93
C SER A 20 2.48 -4.57 -9.13
N GLN A 21 1.14 -4.62 -9.06
CA GLN A 21 0.29 -4.03 -10.11
C GLN A 21 0.38 -2.51 -10.14
N LEU A 22 0.47 -1.87 -8.97
CA LEU A 22 0.64 -0.42 -8.86
C LEU A 22 1.99 0.02 -9.43
N GLU A 23 3.06 -0.70 -9.11
CA GLU A 23 4.42 -0.44 -9.60
C GLU A 23 4.51 -0.49 -11.14
N LYS A 24 3.87 -1.49 -11.76
CA LYS A 24 3.77 -1.59 -13.23
C LYS A 24 3.01 -0.41 -13.81
N THR A 25 1.88 -0.05 -13.19
CA THR A 25 1.04 1.07 -13.61
C THR A 25 1.79 2.40 -13.56
N ASN A 26 2.70 2.58 -12.60
CA ASN A 26 3.55 3.77 -12.50
C ASN A 26 4.67 3.82 -13.54
N SER A 27 5.16 2.67 -13.98
CA SER A 27 6.29 2.58 -14.93
C SER A 27 5.85 2.86 -16.37
N ASP A 28 4.60 2.54 -16.72
CA ASP A 28 4.03 2.77 -18.05
C ASP A 28 3.55 4.22 -18.21
N SER A 29 4.53 5.15 -18.25
CA SER A 29 4.35 6.62 -18.22
C SER A 29 3.52 7.21 -19.37
N ALA A 30 3.30 6.47 -20.47
CA ALA A 30 2.65 7.01 -21.66
C ALA A 30 1.13 7.27 -21.47
N LEU A 31 0.48 6.47 -20.62
CA LEU A 31 -0.92 6.60 -20.22
C LEU A 31 -1.04 5.87 -18.88
N LEU A 32 -0.72 6.54 -17.77
CA LEU A 32 -1.14 6.08 -16.46
C LEU A 32 -2.64 5.77 -16.57
N ASP A 33 -3.00 4.48 -16.51
CA ASP A 33 -4.40 4.07 -16.48
C ASP A 33 -4.96 4.53 -15.15
N VAL A 34 -5.44 5.77 -15.14
CA VAL A 34 -5.86 6.49 -13.94
C VAL A 34 -6.97 5.71 -13.24
N ASP A 35 -7.87 5.07 -13.98
CA ASP A 35 -8.95 4.28 -13.40
C ASP A 35 -8.42 2.99 -12.76
N ASN A 36 -7.44 2.34 -13.38
CA ASN A 36 -6.75 1.21 -12.75
C ASN A 36 -5.95 1.63 -11.51
N ALA A 37 -5.23 2.75 -11.55
CA ALA A 37 -4.50 3.29 -10.40
C ALA A 37 -5.45 3.63 -9.24
N ARG A 38 -6.58 4.29 -9.52
CA ARG A 38 -7.65 4.56 -8.53
C ARG A 38 -8.18 3.26 -7.93
N HIS A 39 -8.44 2.25 -8.74
CA HIS A 39 -8.95 0.95 -8.28
C HIS A 39 -7.95 0.22 -7.38
N ILE A 40 -6.69 0.13 -7.81
CA ILE A 40 -5.64 -0.55 -7.05
C ILE A 40 -5.40 0.18 -5.73
N THR A 41 -5.24 1.51 -5.75
CA THR A 41 -5.02 2.30 -4.53
C THR A 41 -6.21 2.22 -3.58
N SER A 42 -7.46 2.24 -4.08
CA SER A 42 -8.65 2.07 -3.24
C SER A 42 -8.67 0.70 -2.55
N LYS A 43 -8.27 -0.37 -3.25
CA LYS A 43 -8.16 -1.71 -2.66
C LYS A 43 -7.05 -1.80 -1.60
N ILE A 44 -5.90 -1.19 -1.87
CA ILE A 44 -4.80 -1.14 -0.89
C ILE A 44 -5.26 -0.38 0.36
N LEU A 45 -5.91 0.78 0.20
CA LEU A 45 -6.47 1.57 1.30
C LEU A 45 -7.46 0.75 2.12
N HIS A 46 -8.42 0.08 1.47
CA HIS A 46 -9.39 -0.75 2.16
C HIS A 46 -8.72 -1.86 2.98
N LEU A 47 -7.68 -2.51 2.44
CA LEU A 47 -6.93 -3.52 3.18
C LEU A 47 -6.16 -2.90 4.35
N ALA A 48 -5.52 -1.75 4.17
CA ALA A 48 -4.79 -1.06 5.23
C ALA A 48 -5.70 -0.67 6.40
N GLN A 49 -6.91 -0.20 6.10
CA GLN A 49 -7.93 0.18 7.10
C GLN A 49 -8.53 -1.02 7.83
N THR A 50 -8.68 -2.16 7.15
CA THR A 50 -9.38 -3.34 7.71
C THR A 50 -8.44 -4.38 8.31
N GLN A 51 -7.16 -4.37 7.96
CA GLN A 51 -6.20 -5.40 8.34
C GLN A 51 -4.89 -4.80 8.85
N GLU A 52 -4.69 -4.87 10.16
CA GLU A 52 -3.45 -4.45 10.82
C GLU A 52 -2.21 -5.14 10.23
N ARG A 53 -2.35 -6.41 9.84
CA ARG A 53 -1.29 -7.18 9.18
C ARG A 53 -0.85 -6.55 7.86
N THR A 54 -1.79 -6.03 7.07
CA THR A 54 -1.47 -5.37 5.79
C THR A 54 -0.52 -4.20 5.99
N LYS A 55 -0.76 -3.39 7.03
CA LYS A 55 0.11 -2.25 7.33
C LYS A 55 1.53 -2.71 7.67
N LYS A 56 1.67 -3.75 8.48
CA LYS A 56 2.97 -4.37 8.80
C LYS A 56 3.66 -4.97 7.58
N ASP A 57 2.92 -5.59 6.67
CA ASP A 57 3.49 -6.17 5.44
C ASP A 57 4.01 -5.08 4.49
N ILE A 58 3.33 -3.93 4.42
CA ILE A 58 3.79 -2.76 3.64
C ILE A 58 5.07 -2.17 4.25
N THR A 59 5.13 -2.06 5.59
CA THR A 59 6.26 -1.45 6.31
C THR A 59 7.37 -2.43 6.66
N ALA A 60 7.20 -3.72 6.34
CA ALA A 60 8.18 -4.76 6.64
C ALA A 60 9.54 -4.45 6.01
N LYS A 61 10.62 -4.74 6.74
CA LYS A 61 11.98 -4.62 6.22
C LYS A 61 12.15 -5.51 4.98
N GLY A 62 12.58 -4.92 3.87
CA GLY A 62 12.72 -5.60 2.58
C GLY A 62 11.47 -5.58 1.69
N SER A 63 10.36 -5.00 2.15
CA SER A 63 9.19 -4.73 1.30
C SER A 63 9.44 -3.47 0.45
N THR A 64 9.11 -3.54 -0.84
CA THR A 64 9.10 -2.37 -1.74
C THR A 64 7.81 -1.56 -1.61
N GLY A 65 6.87 -1.97 -0.76
CA GLY A 65 5.53 -1.37 -0.69
C GLY A 65 5.55 0.13 -0.43
N MET A 66 6.41 0.59 0.47
CA MET A 66 6.54 2.02 0.77
C MET A 66 7.10 2.81 -0.43
N GLU A 67 8.12 2.29 -1.10
CA GLU A 67 8.74 2.92 -2.27
C GLU A 67 7.72 3.08 -3.40
N VAL A 68 6.94 2.02 -3.66
CA VAL A 68 5.88 2.05 -4.66
C VAL A 68 4.81 3.08 -4.31
N ILE A 69 4.34 3.12 -3.05
CA ILE A 69 3.32 4.09 -2.61
C ILE A 69 3.81 5.53 -2.77
N LEU A 70 5.04 5.83 -2.35
CA LEU A 70 5.62 7.17 -2.47
C LEU A 70 5.89 7.56 -3.92
N SER A 71 6.42 6.64 -4.73
CA SER A 71 6.62 6.86 -6.18
C SER A 71 5.29 7.12 -6.89
N THR A 72 4.22 6.42 -6.50
CA THR A 72 2.86 6.67 -7.04
C THR A 72 2.41 8.11 -6.72
N LEU A 73 2.67 8.58 -5.48
CA LEU A 73 2.29 9.92 -5.04
C LEU A 73 3.03 11.01 -5.82
N GLU A 74 4.33 10.81 -6.05
CA GLU A 74 5.18 11.75 -6.79
C GLU A 74 4.76 11.87 -8.26
N ASN A 75 4.33 10.78 -8.88
CA ASN A 75 4.06 10.72 -10.32
C ASN A 75 2.60 10.95 -10.70
N THR A 76 1.66 10.76 -9.78
CA THR A 76 0.23 10.91 -10.09
C THR A 76 -0.21 12.37 -10.15
N ARG A 77 -1.07 12.70 -11.12
CA ARG A 77 -1.79 13.98 -11.19
C ARG A 77 -3.28 13.83 -10.85
N ASP A 78 -3.70 12.61 -10.52
CA ASP A 78 -5.09 12.31 -10.21
C ASP A 78 -5.40 12.53 -8.72
N LEU A 79 -6.34 13.43 -8.45
CA LEU A 79 -6.72 13.81 -7.09
C LEU A 79 -7.19 12.61 -6.25
N GLN A 80 -7.99 11.71 -6.82
CA GLN A 80 -8.52 10.57 -6.07
C GLN A 80 -7.40 9.61 -5.67
N THR A 81 -6.48 9.33 -6.59
CA THR A 81 -5.28 8.53 -6.33
C THR A 81 -4.41 9.17 -5.25
N THR A 82 -4.19 10.49 -5.31
CA THR A 82 -3.49 11.24 -4.27
C THR A 82 -4.15 11.08 -2.90
N LEU A 83 -5.47 11.28 -2.80
CA LEU A 83 -6.21 11.14 -1.55
C LEU A 83 -6.16 9.72 -0.98
N ASN A 84 -6.25 8.70 -1.85
CA ASN A 84 -6.12 7.31 -1.44
C ASN A 84 -4.74 7.03 -0.86
N ILE A 85 -3.67 7.52 -1.49
CA ILE A 85 -2.30 7.34 -1.01
C ILE A 85 -2.08 8.06 0.32
N LEU A 86 -2.49 9.32 0.44
CA LEU A 86 -2.38 10.06 1.70
C LEU A 86 -3.12 9.34 2.84
N SER A 87 -4.29 8.77 2.54
CA SER A 87 -5.05 7.98 3.52
C SER A 87 -4.34 6.68 3.89
N ILE A 88 -3.73 5.97 2.93
CA ILE A 88 -2.90 4.79 3.21
C ILE A 88 -1.75 5.18 4.14
N LEU A 89 -1.03 6.26 3.82
CA LEU A 89 0.09 6.73 4.62
C LEU A 89 -0.33 7.09 6.05
N ALA A 90 -1.50 7.71 6.22
CA ALA A 90 -2.06 7.99 7.55
C ALA A 90 -2.32 6.71 8.36
N GLU A 91 -2.87 5.67 7.72
CA GLU A 91 -3.04 4.36 8.34
C GLU A 91 -1.69 3.72 8.74
N LEU A 92 -0.65 3.86 7.91
CA LEU A 92 0.69 3.32 8.23
C LEU A 92 1.36 4.04 9.41
N VAL A 93 1.13 5.36 9.56
CA VAL A 93 1.62 6.12 10.73
C VAL A 93 0.96 5.63 12.01
N SER A 94 -0.29 5.17 11.95
CA SER A 94 -1.04 4.64 13.10
C SER A 94 -0.37 3.42 13.75
N VAL A 95 0.50 2.70 13.03
CA VAL A 95 1.18 1.48 13.50
C VAL A 95 2.37 1.81 14.42
N GLY A 96 2.64 3.09 14.68
CA GLY A 96 3.62 3.55 15.68
C GLY A 96 5.08 3.51 15.22
N GLU A 97 5.46 2.61 14.31
CA GLU A 97 6.83 2.53 13.76
C GLU A 97 7.19 3.69 12.81
N PHE A 98 6.18 4.40 12.29
CA PHE A 98 6.35 5.47 11.30
C PHE A 98 6.31 6.89 11.86
N VAL A 99 5.95 7.09 13.14
CA VAL A 99 5.89 8.43 13.75
C VAL A 99 7.23 9.17 13.62
N CYS A 100 8.36 8.46 13.72
CA CYS A 100 9.68 9.06 13.60
C CYS A 100 10.16 9.30 12.15
N LYS A 101 9.67 8.54 11.15
CA LYS A 101 10.08 8.69 9.73
C LYS A 101 9.18 9.64 8.95
N PHE A 102 7.88 9.66 9.25
CA PHE A 102 6.92 10.52 8.55
C PHE A 102 7.12 12.00 8.91
N ILE A 103 7.51 12.30 10.15
CA ILE A 103 7.89 13.65 10.57
C ILE A 103 9.18 14.11 9.84
N PHE A 104 10.16 13.22 9.66
CA PHE A 104 11.48 13.60 9.11
C PHE A 104 11.53 13.81 7.60
N VAL A 105 10.50 13.36 6.86
CA VAL A 105 10.41 13.56 5.40
C VAL A 105 9.66 14.86 5.06
N PHE A 106 8.89 15.42 5.99
CA PHE A 106 8.07 16.63 5.77
C PHE A 106 8.46 17.84 6.65
N PHE A 107 9.48 17.73 7.50
CA PHE A 107 10.07 18.82 8.30
C PHE A 107 11.59 18.79 8.17
#